data_AF-A0A7W1KZV4-F1
#
_entry.id   AF-A0A7W1KZV4-F1
#
_cell.length_a   1.000
_cell.length_b   1.000
_cell.length_c   1.000
_cell.angle_alpha   90.00
_cell.angle_beta   90.00
_cell.angle_gamma   90.00
#
_symmetry.space_group_name_H-M   'P 1'
#
loop_
_entity.id
_entity.type
_entity.pdbx_description
1 polymer ?
#
loop_
_entity_poly.entity_id
_entity_poly.type
_entity_poly.pdbx_seq_one_letter_code
_entity_poly.pdbx_strand_id
1 'polypeptide(L)'
;MEPIHLDAEAKRSPFTLVVALICALAITAALFGGYIYLRRRHAENERAQQQAQAPPATKTAAGPPLLQIYADDAMLKGGKATISGTVVNISAETLKDIAVELELRRRSNAATEIHSVPLVPNELTPEGQGRYV
;
A
#
# COMPACT_ATOMS: atom_id res chain seq x y z
N MET A 1 -47.80 -29.51 -52.13
CA MET A 1 -47.21 -28.47 -51.25
C MET A 1 -48.11 -28.44 -50.02
N GLU A 2 -47.86 -29.33 -49.06
CA GLU A 2 -48.62 -29.43 -47.81
C GLU A 2 -48.15 -28.35 -46.83
N PRO A 3 -49.05 -27.71 -46.07
CA PRO A 3 -48.68 -26.76 -45.02
C PRO A 3 -48.12 -27.51 -43.81
N ILE A 4 -46.95 -27.08 -43.34
CA ILE A 4 -46.36 -27.54 -42.08
C ILE A 4 -47.22 -27.00 -40.94
N HIS A 5 -48.08 -27.85 -40.38
CA HIS A 5 -48.78 -27.58 -39.13
C HIS A 5 -47.78 -27.59 -37.98
N LEU A 6 -47.38 -26.40 -37.52
CA LEU A 6 -46.66 -26.19 -36.26
C LEU A 6 -47.66 -26.12 -35.10
N ASP A 7 -48.44 -27.19 -34.90
CA ASP A 7 -49.27 -27.32 -33.70
C ASP A 7 -48.43 -27.92 -32.57
N ALA A 8 -47.54 -27.10 -32.00
CA ALA A 8 -46.93 -27.37 -30.71
C ALA A 8 -47.58 -26.49 -29.64
N GLU A 9 -48.92 -26.52 -29.56
CA GLU A 9 -49.63 -25.96 -28.41
C GLU A 9 -49.49 -26.94 -27.23
N ALA A 10 -48.28 -26.95 -26.65
CA ALA A 10 -48.05 -27.62 -25.39
C ALA A 10 -48.90 -26.92 -24.34
N LYS A 11 -50.02 -27.55 -23.97
CA LYS A 11 -50.91 -27.16 -22.88
C LYS A 11 -50.07 -27.14 -21.57
N ARG A 12 -49.35 -26.04 -21.34
CA ARG A 12 -48.48 -25.88 -20.17
C ARG A 12 -49.38 -25.90 -18.95
N SER A 13 -49.25 -26.96 -18.16
CA SER A 13 -50.01 -27.07 -16.92
C SER A 13 -49.62 -25.89 -16.00
N PRO A 14 -50.58 -25.29 -15.28
CA PRO A 14 -50.30 -24.19 -14.36
C PRO A 14 -49.27 -24.61 -13.29
N PHE A 15 -49.24 -25.90 -12.95
CA PHE A 15 -48.26 -26.48 -12.04
C PHE A 15 -46.82 -26.36 -12.57
N THR A 16 -46.58 -26.68 -13.85
CA THR A 16 -45.24 -26.55 -14.47
C THR A 16 -44.77 -25.09 -14.49
N LEU A 17 -45.70 -24.15 -14.67
CA LEU A 17 -45.39 -22.72 -14.68
C LEU A 17 -45.01 -22.22 -13.28
N VAL A 18 -45.74 -22.65 -12.24
CA VAL A 18 -45.40 -22.32 -10.84
C VAL A 18 -44.06 -22.93 -10.44
N VAL A 19 -43.78 -24.18 -10.80
CA VAL A 19 -42.49 -24.82 -10.50
C VAL A 19 -41.35 -24.09 -11.21
N ALA A 20 -41.52 -23.72 -12.48
CA ALA A 20 -40.52 -22.95 -13.22
C ALA A 20 -40.26 -21.57 -12.59
N LEU A 21 -41.31 -20.88 -12.13
CA LEU A 21 -41.19 -19.59 -11.44
C LEU A 21 -40.41 -19.73 -10.13
N ILE A 22 -40.70 -20.75 -9.32
CA ILE A 22 -40.00 -21.01 -8.06
C ILE A 22 -38.53 -21.32 -8.32
N CYS A 23 -38.22 -22.17 -9.31
CA CYS A 23 -36.84 -22.47 -9.69
C CYS A 23 -36.09 -21.21 -10.16
N ALA A 24 -36.73 -20.36 -10.96
CA ALA A 24 -36.12 -19.12 -11.41
C ALA A 24 -35.80 -18.17 -10.24
N LEU A 25 -36.72 -18.04 -9.28
CA LEU A 25 -36.49 -17.23 -8.07
C LEU A 25 -35.39 -17.81 -7.18
N ALA A 26 -35.35 -19.13 -7.00
CA ALA A 26 -34.33 -19.80 -6.20
C ALA A 26 -32.92 -19.60 -6.80
N ILE A 27 -32.78 -19.74 -8.12
CA ILE A 27 -31.50 -19.51 -8.83
C ILE A 27 -31.07 -18.05 -8.69
N THR A 28 -32.01 -17.11 -8.87
CA THR A 28 -31.71 -15.68 -8.74
C THR A 28 -31.26 -15.32 -7.32
N ALA A 29 -31.94 -15.86 -6.30
CA ALA A 29 -31.57 -15.66 -4.91
C ALA A 29 -30.20 -16.26 -4.58
N ALA A 30 -29.88 -17.45 -5.09
CA ALA A 30 -28.59 -18.09 -4.87
C ALA A 30 -27.45 -17.29 -5.52
N LEU A 31 -27.63 -16.83 -6.76
CA LEU A 31 -26.65 -15.99 -7.46
C LEU A 31 -26.44 -14.66 -6.75
N PHE A 32 -27.53 -14.00 -6.35
CA PHE A 32 -27.46 -12.70 -5.68
C PHE A 32 -26.81 -12.81 -4.29
N GLY A 33 -27.18 -13.84 -3.52
CA GLY A 33 -26.58 -14.14 -2.22
C GLY A 33 -25.09 -14.47 -2.34
N GLY A 34 -24.71 -15.31 -3.30
CA GLY A 34 -23.31 -15.65 -3.57
C GLY A 34 -22.48 -14.44 -3.99
N TYR A 35 -23.02 -13.58 -4.86
CA TYR A 35 -22.38 -12.34 -5.30
C TYR A 35 -22.13 -11.37 -4.12
N ILE A 36 -23.14 -11.13 -3.29
CA ILE A 36 -22.99 -10.26 -2.11
C ILE A 36 -21.96 -10.82 -1.14
N TYR A 37 -21.96 -12.13 -0.90
CA TYR A 37 -20.99 -12.79 -0.02
C TYR A 37 -19.55 -12.63 -0.53
N LEU A 38 -19.30 -12.91 -1.81
CA LEU A 38 -17.99 -12.72 -2.44
C LEU A 38 -17.55 -11.26 -2.40
N ARG A 39 -18.44 -10.33 -2.76
CA ARG A 39 -18.14 -8.88 -2.73
C ARG A 39 -17.74 -8.40 -1.34
N ARG A 40 -18.42 -8.87 -0.30
CA ARG A 40 -18.11 -8.50 1.09
C ARG A 40 -16.74 -9.04 1.51
N ARG A 41 -16.43 -10.29 1.14
CA ARG A 41 -15.11 -10.90 1.40
C ARG A 41 -13.98 -10.18 0.67
N HIS A 42 -14.20 -9.75 -0.57
CA HIS A 42 -13.22 -8.94 -1.29
C HIS A 42 -13.02 -7.57 -0.63
N ALA A 43 -14.09 -6.90 -0.22
CA ALA A 43 -13.99 -5.62 0.49
C ALA A 43 -13.25 -5.74 1.84
N GLU A 44 -13.41 -6.86 2.56
CA GLU A 44 -12.67 -7.15 3.79
C GLU A 44 -11.18 -7.40 3.52
N ASN A 45 -10.86 -8.17 2.48
CA ASN A 45 -9.47 -8.41 2.06
C ASN A 45 -8.78 -7.13 1.57
N GLU A 46 -9.48 -6.28 0.81
CA GLU A 46 -8.97 -4.99 0.34
C GLU A 46 -8.72 -4.04 1.52
N ARG A 47 -9.62 -4.00 2.50
CA ARG A 47 -9.41 -3.20 3.73
C ARG A 47 -8.24 -3.70 4.56
N ALA A 48 -8.09 -5.02 4.70
CA ALA A 48 -6.94 -5.61 5.40
C ALA A 48 -5.62 -5.34 4.65
N GLN A 49 -5.62 -5.39 3.32
CA GLN A 49 -4.48 -5.03 2.49
C GLN A 49 -4.18 -3.52 2.56
N GLN A 50 -5.19 -2.66 2.58
CA GLN A 50 -5.03 -1.20 2.75
C GLN A 50 -4.51 -0.84 4.14
N GLN A 51 -4.89 -1.56 5.20
CA GLN A 51 -4.30 -1.39 6.53
C GLN A 51 -2.85 -1.88 6.60
N ALA A 52 -2.51 -2.96 5.89
CA ALA A 52 -1.14 -3.47 5.80
C ALA A 52 -0.23 -2.62 4.88
N GLN A 53 -0.82 -1.83 3.97
CA GLN A 53 -0.14 -0.89 3.07
C GLN A 53 -0.35 0.57 3.46
N ALA A 54 -0.93 0.84 4.63
CA ALA A 54 -1.02 2.20 5.16
C ALA A 54 0.42 2.75 5.18
N PRO A 55 0.72 3.86 4.46
CA PRO A 55 2.01 4.50 4.57
C PRO A 55 2.26 4.74 6.05
N PRO A 56 3.48 4.49 6.58
CA PRO A 56 3.80 4.91 7.94
C PRO A 56 3.38 6.37 8.05
N ALA A 57 2.60 6.70 9.09
CA ALA A 57 2.05 8.03 9.28
C ALA A 57 3.19 9.04 9.14
N THR A 58 3.31 9.65 7.96
CA THR A 58 4.21 10.76 7.75
C THR A 58 3.69 11.80 8.70
N LYS A 59 4.48 12.13 9.72
CA LYS A 59 4.19 13.22 10.66
C LYS A 59 4.22 14.52 9.85
N THR A 60 3.21 14.75 9.04
CA THR A 60 3.08 15.95 8.22
C THR A 60 2.49 17.03 9.11
N ALA A 61 3.37 17.75 9.81
CA ALA A 61 3.27 19.17 10.14
C ALA A 61 4.38 19.54 11.15
N ALA A 62 5.63 19.50 10.71
CA ALA A 62 6.75 20.03 11.50
C ALA A 62 7.35 21.24 10.79
N GLY A 63 6.66 22.38 10.91
CA GLY A 63 7.21 23.70 10.56
C GLY A 63 7.76 23.86 9.12
N PRO A 64 8.43 24.98 8.84
CA PRO A 64 9.29 25.07 7.66
C PRO A 64 10.46 24.07 7.80
N PRO A 65 10.94 23.48 6.68
CA PRO A 65 12.06 22.56 6.72
C PRO A 65 13.32 23.26 7.24
N LEU A 66 13.96 22.68 8.24
CA LEU A 66 15.17 23.25 8.88
C LEU A 66 16.47 22.70 8.27
N LEU A 67 16.42 21.48 7.74
CA LEU A 67 17.56 20.74 7.24
C LEU A 67 17.28 20.20 5.84
N GLN A 68 18.29 20.21 4.99
CA GLN A 68 18.29 19.54 3.70
C GLN A 68 19.31 18.41 3.70
N ILE A 69 18.88 17.20 3.36
CA ILE A 69 19.72 15.99 3.40
C ILE A 69 19.99 15.54 1.96
N TYR A 70 21.27 15.40 1.63
CA TYR A 70 21.77 14.86 0.38
C TYR A 70 22.41 13.50 0.66
N ALA A 71 21.87 12.43 0.09
CA ALA A 71 22.48 11.10 0.19
C ALA A 71 23.53 10.92 -0.91
N ASP A 72 24.70 10.40 -0.54
CA ASP A 72 25.72 9.97 -1.50
C ASP A 72 25.38 8.59 -2.05
N ASP A 73 26.04 8.21 -3.15
CA ASP A 73 25.95 6.85 -3.69
C ASP A 73 26.49 5.84 -2.67
N ALA A 74 25.69 4.81 -2.39
CA ALA A 74 26.10 3.72 -1.52
C ALA A 74 27.25 2.94 -2.17
N MET A 75 28.38 2.82 -1.46
CA MET A 75 29.57 2.14 -1.96
C MET A 75 29.79 0.80 -1.24
N LEU A 76 30.22 -0.21 -1.98
CA LEU A 76 30.68 -1.49 -1.40
C LEU A 76 32.21 -1.53 -1.46
N LYS A 77 32.87 -1.45 -0.30
CA LYS A 77 34.34 -1.50 -0.20
C LYS A 77 34.78 -2.56 0.81
N GLY A 78 35.55 -3.54 0.35
CA GLY A 78 36.12 -4.58 1.22
C GLY A 78 35.06 -5.41 1.97
N GLY A 79 33.90 -5.69 1.34
CA GLY A 79 32.81 -6.44 1.95
C GLY A 79 31.94 -5.64 2.93
N LYS A 80 32.18 -4.34 3.08
CA LYS A 80 31.34 -3.43 3.87
C LYS A 80 30.59 -2.48 2.95
N ALA A 81 29.29 -2.31 3.20
CA ALA A 81 28.50 -1.27 2.57
C ALA A 81 28.66 0.02 3.37
N THR A 82 28.96 1.13 2.69
CA THR A 82 29.07 2.47 3.27
C THR A 82 27.97 3.32 2.68
N ILE A 83 27.16 3.91 3.56
CA ILE A 83 26.07 4.83 3.22
C ILE A 83 26.45 6.16 3.86
N SER A 84 26.75 7.15 3.03
CA SER A 84 27.08 8.48 3.52
C SER A 84 26.18 9.53 2.92
N GLY A 85 26.23 10.72 3.49
CA GLY A 85 25.58 11.88 2.91
C GLY A 85 25.94 13.16 3.63
N THR A 86 25.48 14.27 3.05
CA THR A 86 25.68 15.63 3.55
C THR A 86 24.36 16.19 4.03
N VAL A 87 24.37 16.82 5.20
CA VAL A 87 23.23 17.53 5.77
C VAL A 87 23.58 19.01 5.80
N VAL A 88 22.70 19.83 5.25
CA VAL A 88 22.84 21.28 5.16
C VAL A 88 21.77 21.94 6.03
N ASN A 89 22.19 22.89 6.87
CA ASN A 89 21.27 23.72 7.62
C ASN A 89 20.70 24.82 6.72
N ILE A 90 19.39 24.79 6.49
CA ILE A 90 18.66 25.80 5.69
C ILE A 90 17.86 26.77 6.59
N SER A 91 18.00 26.64 7.91
CA SER A 91 17.38 27.51 8.89
C SER A 91 18.29 28.70 9.26
N ALA A 92 17.70 29.71 9.89
CA ALA A 92 18.42 30.87 10.41
C ALA A 92 19.06 30.64 11.78
N GLU A 93 18.87 29.45 12.38
CA GLU A 93 19.33 29.12 13.74
C GLU A 93 20.45 28.08 13.71
N THR A 94 21.30 28.09 14.73
CA THR A 94 22.31 27.03 14.90
C THR A 94 21.64 25.78 15.46
N LEU A 95 21.77 24.67 14.75
CA LEU A 95 21.21 23.37 15.12
C LEU A 95 22.30 22.51 15.78
N LYS A 96 21.94 21.85 16.89
CA LYS A 96 22.85 21.01 17.69
C LYS A 96 22.24 19.64 17.91
N ASP A 97 23.11 18.65 18.15
CA ASP A 97 22.73 17.28 18.47
C ASP A 97 21.85 16.63 17.39
N ILE A 98 22.22 16.89 16.13
CA ILE A 98 21.49 16.38 14.97
C ILE A 98 22.05 15.01 14.61
N ALA A 99 21.14 14.05 14.45
CA ALA A 99 21.43 12.70 13.97
C ALA A 99 20.50 12.34 12.82
N VAL A 100 21.00 11.51 11.90
CA VAL A 100 20.23 10.96 10.78
C VAL A 100 19.80 9.55 11.15
N GLU A 101 18.50 9.28 11.07
CA GLU A 101 17.97 7.93 11.18
C GLU A 101 18.00 7.25 9.81
N LEU A 102 18.74 6.15 9.72
CA LEU A 102 18.86 5.30 8.55
C LEU A 102 18.00 4.05 8.77
N GLU A 103 16.97 3.90 7.94
CA GLU A 103 16.19 2.67 7.88
C GLU A 103 16.79 1.76 6.81
N LEU A 104 17.38 0.65 7.24
CA LEU A 104 17.99 -0.35 6.38
C LEU A 104 17.08 -1.55 6.23
N ARG A 105 16.80 -1.95 4.99
CA ARG A 105 16.01 -3.14 4.70
C ARG A 105 16.89 -4.26 4.16
N ARG A 106 16.95 -5.36 4.88
CA ARG A 106 17.71 -6.55 4.47
C ARG A 106 17.08 -7.19 3.25
N ARG A 107 17.90 -7.44 2.22
CA ARG A 107 17.45 -8.05 0.96
C ARG A 107 17.01 -9.51 1.11
N SER A 108 17.59 -10.26 2.04
CA SER A 108 17.38 -11.71 2.19
C SER A 108 16.07 -12.08 2.87
N ASN A 109 15.64 -11.30 3.87
CA ASN A 109 14.50 -11.62 4.72
C ASN A 109 13.53 -10.44 4.91
N ALA A 110 13.73 -9.34 4.17
CA ALA A 110 12.95 -8.11 4.28
C ALA A 110 12.90 -7.49 5.68
N ALA A 111 13.78 -7.89 6.61
CA ALA A 111 13.83 -7.30 7.95
C ALA A 111 14.32 -5.86 7.89
N THR A 112 13.74 -5.00 8.73
CA THR A 112 14.09 -3.58 8.86
C THR A 112 14.95 -3.36 10.09
N GLU A 113 16.04 -2.62 9.93
CA GLU A 113 16.97 -2.20 10.99
C GLU A 113 17.07 -0.68 10.96
N ILE A 114 16.88 -0.02 12.11
CA ILE A 114 16.95 1.43 12.23
C ILE A 114 18.26 1.79 12.94
N HIS A 115 19.06 2.65 12.32
CA HIS A 115 20.32 3.14 12.85
C HIS A 115 20.29 4.65 12.99
N SER A 116 20.59 5.18 14.18
CA SER A 116 20.79 6.61 14.38
C SER A 116 22.28 6.93 14.25
N VAL A 117 22.63 7.79 13.28
CA VAL A 117 24.02 8.17 12.98
C VAL A 117 24.22 9.65 13.28
N PRO A 118 25.13 10.03 14.19
CA PRO A 118 25.40 11.43 14.48
C PRO A 118 26.15 12.09 13.32
N LEU A 119 25.96 13.41 13.17
CA LEU A 119 26.65 14.20 12.17
C LEU A 119 28.03 14.66 12.65
N VAL A 120 28.94 14.83 11.69
CA VAL A 120 30.25 15.45 11.91
C VAL A 120 30.39 16.66 10.98
N PRO A 121 30.48 17.89 11.50
CA PRO A 121 30.33 18.31 12.91
C PRO A 121 28.90 18.12 13.46
N ASN A 122 28.78 17.92 14.78
CA ASN A 122 27.49 17.76 15.49
C ASN A 122 26.79 19.11 15.80
N GLU A 123 27.39 20.22 15.40
CA GLU A 123 26.79 21.55 15.46
C GLU A 123 26.80 22.16 14.05
N LEU A 124 25.65 22.60 13.57
CA LEU A 124 25.46 23.20 12.26
C LEU A 124 25.02 24.66 12.42
N THR A 125 25.91 25.60 12.11
CA THR A 125 25.56 27.02 11.96
C THR A 125 24.55 27.22 10.83
N PRO A 126 23.90 28.40 10.70
CA PRO A 126 23.12 28.73 9.51
C PRO A 126 23.97 28.53 8.24
N GLU A 127 23.40 27.87 7.23
CA GLU A 127 24.10 27.43 6.00
C GLU A 127 25.28 26.46 6.21
N GLY A 128 25.49 26.01 7.45
CA GLY A 128 26.52 25.05 7.83
C GLY A 128 26.23 23.65 7.31
N GLN A 129 27.29 22.85 7.17
CA GLN A 129 27.22 21.50 6.60
C GLN A 129 27.83 20.47 7.53
N GLY A 130 27.22 19.29 7.59
CA GLY A 130 27.72 18.13 8.33
C GLY A 130 27.57 16.86 7.53
N ARG A 131 28.37 15.85 7.87
CA ARG A 131 28.43 14.58 7.14
C ARG A 131 28.11 13.41 8.06
N TYR A 132 27.36 12.44 7.55
CA TYR A 132 27.14 11.14 8.19
C TYR A 132 27.75 10.04 7.30
N VAL A 133 28.29 8.98 7.90
CA VAL A 133 28.97 7.84 7.24
C VAL A 133 28.72 6.56 8.04
#